data_AF-A0A955WJ70-F1
#
_entry.id   AF-A0A955WJ70-F1
#
_cell.length_a   1.000
_cell.length_b   1.000
_cell.length_c   1.000
_cell.angle_alpha   90.00
_cell.angle_beta   90.00
_cell.angle_gamma   90.00
#
_symmetry.space_group_name_H-M   'P 1'
#
loop_
_entity.id
_entity.type
_entity.pdbx_description
1 polymer ?
#
loop_
_entity_poly.entity_id
_entity_poly.type
_entity_poly.pdbx_seq_one_letter_code
_entity_poly.pdbx_strand_id
1 'polypeptide(L)'
;MCAESFPVAADGLRRLAVARTRLAGGRAMMAPSRNKSSAPIQPHPPLAADTERRAADRSHGPPAGRTHLEHNGHLGIFGIDAARGWGALHFSVKRSYRLQPGALMTPTRWQQALFVEDRLFDDAPPHLAAVQYESDLGPPKALTDVVVEARCHPPSGEATHCSVAVKVGGWPAVVLMVIGDRIATVHPDERVQFSAATPFHSRPIRFEWAYGGLDSTGTIPLPCPSNPVGTGFLMRTPTPSPRWRYAVLPSVEPALNLLTPETFIADSDPLRARAPAGFGWVSPLWAPRLLTRGMPADGLGFWSLLFPERPEVGGVSRERLGSFHQGAVPGLQLPLEGHERIHLTHLHPTMRELVVQLPIERPNLRVRAGDDPPASVALSLATVHLQIDRGAATLVWRGTWSRPGADPDRPEAIWMKVDGRRLPPPEWGTDRPFNPLAPPRVEVGASAPRSVQ
;
A
#
# COMPACT_ATOMS: atom_id res chain seq x y z
N MET A 1 25.53 -45.19 25.86
CA MET A 1 26.37 -44.05 25.43
C MET A 1 25.50 -42.81 25.40
N CYS A 2 26.01 -41.78 26.06
CA CYS A 2 25.40 -40.59 26.65
C CYS A 2 24.08 -40.05 26.08
N ALA A 3 23.11 -39.93 27.00
CA ALA A 3 22.09 -38.90 27.01
C ALA A 3 22.69 -37.62 27.61
N GLU A 4 22.47 -36.48 26.98
CA GLU A 4 22.56 -35.17 27.63
C GLU A 4 21.35 -34.32 27.22
N SER A 5 20.64 -33.91 28.25
CA SER A 5 19.48 -33.02 28.29
C SER A 5 19.93 -31.62 28.70
N PHE A 6 19.42 -30.56 28.07
CA PHE A 6 19.16 -29.23 28.67
C PHE A 6 18.30 -28.35 27.70
N PRO A 7 17.67 -27.25 28.17
CA PRO A 7 16.26 -26.94 27.87
C PRO A 7 16.08 -25.62 27.10
N VAL A 8 14.95 -25.44 26.39
CA VAL A 8 14.59 -24.13 25.83
C VAL A 8 13.12 -23.79 26.12
N ALA A 9 12.99 -22.93 27.13
CA ALA A 9 12.14 -21.74 27.23
C ALA A 9 10.78 -21.72 26.51
N ALA A 10 9.75 -21.78 27.34
CA ALA A 10 8.46 -21.18 27.09
C ALA A 10 8.60 -19.65 26.91
N ASP A 11 8.46 -19.12 25.68
CA ASP A 11 8.03 -17.72 25.48
C ASP A 11 7.45 -17.40 24.07
N GLY A 12 6.84 -18.39 23.40
CA GLY A 12 6.35 -18.23 22.02
C GLY A 12 4.83 -18.10 21.83
N LEU A 13 4.03 -18.14 22.89
CA LEU A 13 2.56 -18.36 22.79
C LEU A 13 1.69 -17.26 23.43
N ARG A 14 2.18 -16.02 23.53
CA ARG A 14 1.43 -14.89 24.14
C ARG A 14 1.23 -13.63 23.31
N ARG A 15 1.38 -13.65 21.98
CA ARG A 15 1.03 -12.49 21.13
C ARG A 15 0.29 -12.85 19.85
N LEU A 16 -0.89 -13.47 20.00
CA LEU A 16 -1.92 -13.57 18.96
C LEU A 16 -3.29 -13.76 19.65
N ALA A 17 -3.74 -12.74 20.38
CA ALA A 17 -5.05 -12.72 21.02
C ALA A 17 -5.58 -11.29 21.20
N VAL A 18 -5.89 -10.59 20.10
CA VAL A 18 -6.90 -9.53 20.09
C VAL A 18 -7.66 -9.62 18.77
N ALA A 19 -8.65 -10.51 18.74
CA ALA A 19 -9.90 -10.43 17.95
C ALA A 19 -10.53 -11.83 17.90
N ARG A 20 -11.13 -12.29 19.01
CA ARG A 20 -12.24 -13.26 19.06
C ARG A 20 -12.58 -13.63 20.49
N THR A 21 -13.58 -12.94 21.05
CA THR A 21 -14.42 -13.51 22.12
C THR A 21 -15.81 -12.89 22.06
N ARG A 22 -16.74 -13.59 21.43
CA ARG A 22 -18.14 -13.76 21.84
C ARG A 22 -18.83 -14.63 20.81
N LEU A 23 -18.81 -15.93 21.07
CA LEU A 23 -19.89 -16.89 20.86
C LEU A 23 -19.33 -18.27 21.23
N ALA A 24 -20.13 -19.05 21.96
CA ALA A 24 -19.94 -20.44 22.38
C ALA A 24 -19.16 -20.71 23.68
N GLY A 25 -19.92 -20.72 24.78
CA GLY A 25 -19.82 -21.67 25.90
C GLY A 25 -21.25 -21.81 26.44
N GLY A 26 -21.90 -22.97 26.45
CA GLY A 26 -21.50 -24.15 27.20
C GLY A 26 -22.33 -25.40 26.85
N ARG A 27 -21.77 -26.54 27.22
CA ARG A 27 -22.17 -27.93 26.93
C ARG A 27 -23.32 -28.44 27.81
N ALA A 28 -23.92 -29.53 27.31
CA ALA A 28 -25.08 -30.31 27.76
C ALA A 28 -24.97 -31.06 29.10
N MET A 29 -26.12 -31.37 29.74
CA MET A 29 -26.64 -32.75 29.92
C MET A 29 -28.04 -32.84 30.60
N MET A 30 -28.86 -33.74 30.03
CA MET A 30 -30.00 -34.55 30.56
C MET A 30 -31.24 -33.95 31.27
N ALA A 31 -32.42 -34.46 30.85
CA ALA A 31 -33.81 -34.19 31.26
C ALA A 31 -34.31 -35.21 32.34
N PRO A 32 -35.62 -35.37 32.69
CA PRO A 32 -36.83 -34.53 32.51
C PRO A 32 -37.69 -34.35 33.80
N SER A 33 -38.67 -33.43 33.85
CA SER A 33 -40.03 -33.70 34.40
C SER A 33 -41.02 -32.52 34.22
N ARG A 34 -42.31 -32.85 34.43
CA ARG A 34 -43.58 -32.23 34.02
C ARG A 34 -44.04 -30.96 34.78
N ASN A 35 -44.89 -30.18 34.07
CA ASN A 35 -46.13 -29.49 34.49
C ASN A 35 -46.10 -28.36 35.56
N LYS A 36 -46.45 -27.11 35.18
CA LYS A 36 -47.78 -26.44 35.40
C LYS A 36 -47.76 -24.91 35.12
N SER A 37 -48.74 -24.50 34.30
CA SER A 37 -49.61 -23.31 34.28
C SER A 37 -49.18 -21.89 34.77
N SER A 38 -49.56 -20.90 33.91
CA SER A 38 -50.21 -19.58 34.18
C SER A 38 -49.42 -18.52 34.96
N ALA A 39 -49.37 -17.22 34.63
CA ALA A 39 -50.25 -16.30 33.89
C ALA A 39 -49.44 -15.03 33.47
N PRO A 40 -50.03 -14.03 32.76
CA PRO A 40 -49.31 -13.07 31.89
C PRO A 40 -49.04 -11.71 32.53
N ILE A 41 -48.02 -10.99 32.03
CA ILE A 41 -47.80 -9.56 32.29
C ILE A 41 -47.46 -8.82 30.97
N GLN A 42 -48.05 -7.65 30.84
CA GLN A 42 -48.27 -6.78 29.68
C GLN A 42 -47.03 -6.17 29.00
N PRO A 43 -47.17 -5.64 27.76
CA PRO A 43 -46.06 -5.11 26.96
C PRO A 43 -45.81 -3.62 27.22
N HIS A 44 -44.53 -3.22 27.13
CA HIS A 44 -44.04 -1.85 27.18
C HIS A 44 -42.89 -1.68 26.16
N PRO A 45 -42.58 -0.47 25.68
CA PRO A 45 -42.88 0.03 24.32
C PRO A 45 -41.64 0.02 23.40
N PRO A 46 -41.76 0.42 22.11
CA PRO A 46 -40.60 0.53 21.23
C PRO A 46 -39.70 1.68 21.70
N LEU A 47 -38.39 1.43 21.81
CA LEU A 47 -37.42 2.52 21.97
C LEU A 47 -37.33 3.29 20.65
N ALA A 48 -37.89 4.50 20.70
CA ALA A 48 -37.75 5.53 19.71
C ALA A 48 -36.29 6.00 19.58
N ALA A 49 -36.01 6.55 18.40
CA ALA A 49 -34.83 7.30 18.05
C ALA A 49 -34.51 8.38 19.10
N ASP A 50 -33.23 8.51 19.43
CA ASP A 50 -32.72 9.75 20.02
C ASP A 50 -31.32 10.07 19.49
N THR A 51 -31.33 11.08 18.62
CA THR A 51 -30.36 12.16 18.45
C THR A 51 -28.94 11.97 18.99
N GLU A 52 -27.99 11.78 18.08
CA GLU A 52 -26.59 12.14 18.34
C GLU A 52 -26.44 13.67 18.38
N ARG A 53 -26.25 14.18 19.59
CA ARG A 53 -25.78 15.54 19.85
C ARG A 53 -24.36 15.73 19.31
N ARG A 54 -24.21 16.84 18.59
CA ARG A 54 -22.96 17.57 18.34
C ARG A 54 -22.02 17.52 19.55
N ALA A 55 -20.88 16.85 19.41
CA ALA A 55 -19.68 17.16 20.16
C ALA A 55 -18.79 18.07 19.30
N ALA A 56 -18.99 19.37 19.47
CA ALA A 56 -18.09 20.39 18.99
C ALA A 56 -16.82 20.41 19.87
N ASP A 57 -15.68 20.46 19.19
CA ASP A 57 -14.62 21.44 19.42
C ASP A 57 -14.01 21.55 20.83
N ARG A 58 -12.82 20.95 20.99
CA ARG A 58 -11.72 21.52 21.78
C ARG A 58 -10.38 21.23 21.12
N SER A 59 -10.11 21.90 20.00
CA SER A 59 -8.73 22.07 19.55
C SER A 59 -7.99 23.01 20.50
N HIS A 60 -6.83 22.58 21.01
CA HIS A 60 -5.83 23.50 21.55
C HIS A 60 -5.30 24.34 20.38
N GLY A 61 -5.66 25.63 20.35
CA GLY A 61 -5.12 26.59 19.39
C GLY A 61 -3.66 26.92 19.71
N PRO A 62 -2.78 27.07 18.70
CA PRO A 62 -1.46 27.65 18.91
C PRO A 62 -1.59 29.18 19.09
N PRO A 63 -0.61 29.82 19.76
CA PRO A 63 -0.69 31.24 20.10
C PRO A 63 -0.69 32.12 18.86
N ALA A 64 -1.47 33.21 18.94
CA ALA A 64 -1.58 34.23 17.92
C ALA A 64 -0.23 34.92 17.68
N GLY A 65 0.12 35.09 16.39
CA GLY A 65 1.23 35.94 15.97
C GLY A 65 2.13 35.30 14.92
N ARG A 66 1.60 34.98 13.74
CA ARG A 66 2.34 34.91 12.47
C ARG A 66 1.31 34.81 11.34
N THR A 67 1.34 35.77 10.42
CA THR A 67 0.59 35.75 9.16
C THR A 67 0.82 34.43 8.43
N HIS A 68 -0.22 33.59 8.36
CA HIS A 68 -0.22 32.36 7.55
C HIS A 68 -0.16 32.75 6.07
N LEU A 69 1.01 32.62 5.46
CA LEU A 69 1.19 32.71 4.02
C LEU A 69 0.71 31.40 3.38
N GLU A 70 -0.20 31.52 2.42
CA GLU A 70 -0.78 30.43 1.63
C GLU A 70 0.33 29.66 0.89
N HIS A 71 0.64 28.42 1.29
CA HIS A 71 1.67 27.61 0.63
C HIS A 71 1.08 26.71 -0.47
N ASN A 72 1.51 26.91 -1.72
CA ASN A 72 1.11 26.11 -2.89
C ASN A 72 2.10 24.94 -3.13
N GLY A 73 2.09 23.95 -2.23
CA GLY A 73 2.84 22.69 -2.36
C GLY A 73 4.07 22.55 -1.48
N HIS A 74 4.59 21.32 -1.41
CA HIS A 74 5.81 20.93 -0.68
C HIS A 74 6.92 20.56 -1.66
N LEU A 75 8.18 20.85 -1.32
CA LEU A 75 9.37 20.43 -2.07
C LEU A 75 10.27 19.58 -1.19
N GLY A 76 10.76 18.47 -1.75
CA GLY A 76 11.78 17.61 -1.15
C GLY A 76 12.94 17.44 -2.10
N ILE A 77 14.12 17.24 -1.54
CA ILE A 77 15.36 17.03 -2.29
C ILE A 77 16.04 15.81 -1.72
N PHE A 78 16.58 14.98 -2.60
CA PHE A 78 17.50 13.94 -2.22
C PHE A 78 18.56 13.79 -3.32
N GLY A 79 19.80 13.51 -2.92
CA GLY A 79 20.89 13.22 -3.84
C GLY A 79 21.11 11.70 -3.93
N ILE A 80 21.47 11.20 -5.11
CA ILE A 80 22.05 9.88 -5.25
C ILE A 80 23.43 10.05 -5.89
N ASP A 81 24.50 9.71 -5.17
CA ASP A 81 25.77 9.37 -5.81
C ASP A 81 26.55 8.39 -4.94
N ALA A 82 26.90 7.22 -5.50
CA ALA A 82 27.75 6.23 -4.84
C ALA A 82 29.04 5.95 -5.64
N ALA A 83 29.34 6.69 -6.72
CA ALA A 83 30.49 6.38 -7.56
C ALA A 83 31.25 7.59 -8.13
N ARG A 84 30.71 8.83 -8.11
CA ARG A 84 31.31 9.96 -8.85
C ARG A 84 31.31 11.33 -8.17
N GLY A 85 30.86 11.46 -6.93
CA GLY A 85 30.76 12.75 -6.23
C GLY A 85 29.59 13.59 -6.75
N TRP A 86 28.50 13.67 -5.98
CA TRP A 86 27.34 14.57 -6.11
C TRP A 86 26.97 15.07 -7.53
N GLY A 87 26.97 14.20 -8.56
CA GLY A 87 26.77 14.63 -9.94
C GLY A 87 25.33 15.03 -10.31
N ALA A 88 24.35 14.75 -9.44
CA ALA A 88 22.94 15.05 -9.67
C ALA A 88 22.15 15.23 -8.38
N LEU A 89 21.29 16.26 -8.35
CA LEU A 89 20.26 16.45 -7.35
C LEU A 89 18.91 16.06 -7.94
N HIS A 90 18.14 15.29 -7.18
CA HIS A 90 16.78 14.93 -7.53
C HIS A 90 15.79 15.69 -6.66
N PHE A 91 14.72 16.16 -7.29
CA PHE A 91 13.70 16.99 -6.68
C PHE A 91 12.35 16.31 -6.77
N SER A 92 11.57 16.44 -5.71
CA SER A 92 10.16 16.02 -5.66
C SER A 92 9.30 17.20 -5.23
N VAL A 93 8.39 17.64 -6.09
CA VAL A 93 7.38 18.65 -5.77
C VAL A 93 6.04 17.96 -5.60
N LYS A 94 5.35 18.19 -4.49
CA LYS A 94 4.04 17.60 -4.20
C LYS A 94 2.98 18.68 -4.02
N ARG A 95 1.82 18.48 -4.61
CA ARG A 95 0.64 19.33 -4.41
C ARG A 95 -0.60 18.50 -4.11
N SER A 96 -1.43 19.03 -3.22
CA SER A 96 -2.74 18.49 -2.90
C SER A 96 -3.85 19.27 -3.60
N TYR A 97 -4.85 18.52 -4.07
CA TYR A 97 -6.01 19.02 -4.78
C TYR A 97 -7.30 18.44 -4.20
N ARG A 98 -8.41 19.16 -4.39
CA ARG A 98 -9.75 18.65 -4.18
C ARG A 98 -10.28 18.05 -5.49
N LEU A 99 -10.88 16.87 -5.40
CA LEU A 99 -11.60 16.26 -6.50
C LEU A 99 -12.88 17.05 -6.79
N GLN A 100 -13.12 17.38 -8.05
CA GLN A 100 -14.35 18.05 -8.50
C GLN A 100 -15.04 17.19 -9.55
N PRO A 101 -16.25 16.69 -9.28
CA PRO A 101 -16.99 15.88 -10.26
C PRO A 101 -17.23 16.66 -11.56
N GLY A 102 -16.85 16.06 -12.68
CA GLY A 102 -16.98 16.61 -14.02
C GLY A 102 -16.05 17.78 -14.35
N ALA A 103 -15.14 18.17 -13.45
CA ALA A 103 -14.34 19.38 -13.57
C ALA A 103 -12.86 19.18 -13.24
N LEU A 104 -12.08 20.25 -13.44
CA LEU A 104 -10.68 20.33 -13.06
C LEU A 104 -10.52 20.17 -11.55
N MET A 105 -9.55 19.36 -11.15
CA MET A 105 -9.09 19.34 -9.77
C MET A 105 -8.57 20.73 -9.38
N THR A 106 -8.90 21.17 -8.17
CA THR A 106 -8.51 22.50 -7.68
C THR A 106 -7.52 22.39 -6.54
N PRO A 107 -6.45 23.20 -6.49
CA PRO A 107 -5.53 23.22 -5.36
C PRO A 107 -6.29 23.46 -4.06
N THR A 108 -5.92 22.72 -3.02
CA THR A 108 -6.46 22.96 -1.66
C THR A 108 -5.47 23.75 -0.81
N ARG A 109 -5.97 24.54 0.15
CA ARG A 109 -5.11 25.22 1.14
C ARG A 109 -4.35 24.24 2.05
N TRP A 110 -4.89 23.05 2.25
CA TRP A 110 -4.25 22.00 3.02
C TRP A 110 -3.36 21.18 2.08
N GLN A 111 -2.05 21.20 2.32
CA GLN A 111 -1.09 20.49 1.51
C GLN A 111 -0.54 19.29 2.30
N GLN A 112 -0.70 18.09 1.77
CA GLN A 112 -0.12 16.89 2.35
C GLN A 112 1.41 16.95 2.23
N ALA A 113 2.10 16.80 3.36
CA ALA A 113 3.55 16.73 3.40
C ALA A 113 4.10 15.62 2.50
N LEU A 114 5.37 15.77 2.15
CA LEU A 114 6.11 14.72 1.48
C LEU A 114 6.34 13.55 2.44
N PHE A 115 6.23 12.34 1.92
CA PHE A 115 6.66 11.13 2.59
C PHE A 115 8.09 10.82 2.17
N VAL A 116 9.00 10.81 3.15
CA VAL A 116 10.43 10.47 2.93
C VAL A 116 10.62 8.96 2.83
N GLU A 117 9.72 8.20 3.46
CA GLU A 117 9.68 6.74 3.54
C GLU A 117 8.29 6.23 3.17
N ASP A 118 8.21 4.95 2.82
CA ASP A 118 6.92 4.30 2.59
C ASP A 118 6.10 4.28 3.88
N ARG A 119 4.82 4.61 3.78
CA ARG A 119 3.82 4.44 4.83
C ARG A 119 3.01 3.19 4.52
N LEU A 120 2.99 2.26 5.47
CA LEU A 120 2.26 1.01 5.37
C LEU A 120 0.84 1.19 5.92
N PHE A 121 -0.11 0.35 5.48
CA PHE A 121 -1.46 0.35 6.05
C PHE A 121 -1.48 -0.19 7.49
N ASP A 122 -0.58 -1.13 7.78
CA ASP A 122 -0.55 -1.89 9.02
C ASP A 122 0.89 -1.91 9.58
N ASP A 123 1.05 -2.12 10.90
CA ASP A 123 2.36 -2.17 11.57
C ASP A 123 3.11 -3.51 11.39
N ALA A 124 2.75 -4.29 10.38
CA ALA A 124 3.42 -5.54 10.04
C ALA A 124 4.83 -5.28 9.46
N PRO A 125 5.75 -6.27 9.47
CA PRO A 125 7.03 -6.15 8.78
C PRO A 125 6.83 -5.70 7.32
N PRO A 126 7.69 -4.83 6.75
CA PRO A 126 7.44 -4.22 5.42
C PRO A 126 7.19 -5.22 4.28
N HIS A 127 7.82 -6.39 4.32
CA HIS A 127 7.61 -7.45 3.32
C HIS A 127 6.27 -8.18 3.46
N LEU A 128 5.56 -8.02 4.59
CA LEU A 128 4.23 -8.56 4.90
C LEU A 128 3.19 -7.45 5.13
N ALA A 129 3.39 -6.27 4.54
CA ALA A 129 2.46 -5.15 4.65
C ALA A 129 2.18 -4.55 3.27
N ALA A 130 0.95 -4.08 3.06
CA ALA A 130 0.62 -3.28 1.90
C ALA A 130 1.07 -1.82 2.11
N VAL A 131 1.57 -1.19 1.03
CA VAL A 131 1.97 0.21 1.03
C VAL A 131 0.72 1.09 0.85
N GLN A 132 0.51 2.03 1.76
CA GLN A 132 -0.52 3.06 1.67
C GLN A 132 -0.03 4.30 0.92
N TYR A 133 1.19 4.75 1.23
CA TYR A 133 1.87 5.82 0.51
C TYR A 133 3.30 5.39 0.22
N GLU A 134 3.69 5.39 -1.05
CA GLU A 134 5.10 5.26 -1.41
C GLU A 134 5.86 6.55 -1.02
N SER A 135 7.17 6.42 -0.76
CA SER A 135 8.06 7.57 -0.64
C SER A 135 7.93 8.48 -1.85
N ASP A 136 7.76 9.77 -1.58
CA ASP A 136 7.74 10.82 -2.60
C ASP A 136 9.15 11.09 -3.14
N LEU A 137 10.18 10.64 -2.43
CA LEU A 137 11.58 10.77 -2.83
C LEU A 137 11.97 9.58 -3.73
N GLY A 138 12.69 9.88 -4.80
CA GLY A 138 13.16 8.89 -5.76
C GLY A 138 13.44 9.54 -7.11
N PRO A 139 14.24 8.90 -7.97
CA PRO A 139 14.57 9.47 -9.27
C PRO A 139 13.30 9.70 -10.10
N PRO A 140 13.37 10.50 -11.18
CA PRO A 140 12.27 10.62 -12.13
C PRO A 140 11.80 9.25 -12.60
N LYS A 141 10.47 9.08 -12.64
CA LYS A 141 9.82 7.87 -13.14
C LYS A 141 9.67 7.96 -14.66
N ALA A 142 9.75 6.81 -15.34
CA ALA A 142 9.63 6.74 -16.79
C ALA A 142 8.19 7.02 -17.28
N LEU A 143 7.20 6.64 -16.49
CA LEU A 143 5.76 6.90 -16.68
C LEU A 143 5.17 7.44 -15.37
N THR A 144 3.95 7.96 -15.43
CA THR A 144 3.18 8.37 -14.26
C THR A 144 2.45 7.16 -13.66
N ASP A 145 2.60 6.97 -12.35
CA ASP A 145 1.77 6.04 -11.58
C ASP A 145 0.42 6.68 -11.25
N VAL A 146 -0.68 6.06 -11.66
CA VAL A 146 -2.03 6.42 -11.22
C VAL A 146 -2.48 5.43 -10.16
N VAL A 147 -2.58 5.90 -8.92
CA VAL A 147 -2.94 5.10 -7.75
C VAL A 147 -4.26 5.59 -7.21
N VAL A 148 -5.18 4.68 -6.90
CA VAL A 148 -6.53 4.99 -6.42
C VAL A 148 -6.81 4.25 -5.11
N GLU A 149 -6.93 5.01 -4.03
CA GLU A 149 -7.45 4.57 -2.74
C GLU A 149 -8.98 4.74 -2.76
N ALA A 150 -9.69 3.62 -2.91
CA ALA A 150 -11.15 3.62 -3.06
C ALA A 150 -11.81 2.36 -2.50
N ARG A 151 -13.14 2.44 -2.39
CA ARG A 151 -14.03 1.32 -2.11
C ARG A 151 -14.92 1.08 -3.30
N CYS A 152 -15.29 -0.17 -3.52
CA CYS A 152 -16.37 -0.55 -4.41
C CYS A 152 -17.73 -0.25 -3.76
N HIS A 153 -18.63 0.36 -4.53
CA HIS A 153 -20.00 0.67 -4.14
C HIS A 153 -20.97 0.11 -5.20
N PRO A 154 -21.65 -1.02 -4.93
CA PRO A 154 -22.62 -1.60 -5.85
C PRO A 154 -23.74 -0.60 -6.20
N PRO A 155 -24.12 -0.46 -7.49
CA PRO A 155 -25.16 0.49 -7.92
C PRO A 155 -26.55 0.25 -7.32
N SER A 156 -26.83 -0.99 -6.91
CA SER A 156 -28.05 -1.42 -6.23
C SER A 156 -28.04 -1.16 -4.72
N GLY A 157 -26.93 -0.66 -4.16
CA GLY A 157 -26.71 -0.51 -2.72
C GLY A 157 -26.23 -1.77 -2.01
N GLU A 158 -26.46 -2.95 -2.60
CA GLU A 158 -25.96 -4.24 -2.14
C GLU A 158 -25.82 -5.20 -3.33
N ALA A 159 -24.75 -5.99 -3.39
CA ALA A 159 -24.58 -7.04 -4.40
C ALA A 159 -23.63 -8.14 -3.90
N THR A 160 -23.67 -9.31 -4.54
CA THR A 160 -22.67 -10.37 -4.32
C THR A 160 -21.41 -10.17 -5.17
N HIS A 161 -21.49 -9.31 -6.19
CA HIS A 161 -20.39 -8.94 -7.06
C HIS A 161 -20.65 -7.54 -7.65
N CYS A 162 -19.58 -6.80 -7.95
CA CYS A 162 -19.66 -5.50 -8.60
C CYS A 162 -18.37 -5.23 -9.37
N SER A 163 -18.53 -4.86 -10.65
CA SER A 163 -17.42 -4.40 -11.48
C SER A 163 -17.05 -2.95 -11.13
N VAL A 164 -15.76 -2.67 -11.04
CA VAL A 164 -15.20 -1.32 -10.84
C VAL A 164 -14.14 -1.06 -11.89
N ALA A 165 -13.97 0.20 -12.29
CA ALA A 165 -13.01 0.55 -13.33
C ALA A 165 -12.32 1.88 -13.08
N VAL A 166 -11.06 1.96 -13.51
CA VAL A 166 -10.30 3.20 -13.65
C VAL A 166 -9.90 3.34 -15.10
N LYS A 167 -10.27 4.46 -15.73
CA LYS A 167 -9.87 4.80 -17.10
C LYS A 167 -9.26 6.19 -17.13
N VAL A 168 -8.10 6.32 -17.77
CA VAL A 168 -7.35 7.58 -17.85
C VAL A 168 -7.19 8.00 -19.31
N GLY A 169 -7.76 9.14 -19.68
CA GLY A 169 -7.70 9.67 -21.04
C GLY A 169 -8.16 8.65 -22.09
N GLY A 170 -7.34 8.48 -23.12
CA GLY A 170 -7.55 7.52 -24.22
C GLY A 170 -7.11 6.08 -23.91
N TRP A 171 -6.55 5.80 -22.73
CA TRP A 171 -6.00 4.48 -22.40
C TRP A 171 -7.11 3.47 -22.07
N PRO A 172 -6.88 2.16 -22.28
CA PRO A 172 -7.80 1.11 -21.87
C PRO A 172 -8.10 1.18 -20.36
N ALA A 173 -9.35 0.87 -19.99
CA ALA A 173 -9.74 0.83 -18.59
C ALA A 173 -9.11 -0.39 -17.89
N VAL A 174 -8.62 -0.19 -16.67
CA VAL A 174 -8.32 -1.31 -15.76
C VAL A 174 -9.59 -1.64 -15.01
N VAL A 175 -10.10 -2.86 -15.22
CA VAL A 175 -11.40 -3.31 -14.70
C VAL A 175 -11.19 -4.47 -13.71
N LEU A 176 -11.73 -4.31 -12.51
CA LEU A 176 -11.70 -5.33 -11.46
C LEU A 176 -13.11 -5.81 -11.17
N MET A 177 -13.23 -7.09 -10.82
CA MET A 177 -14.43 -7.64 -10.21
C MET A 177 -14.25 -7.68 -8.70
N VAL A 178 -15.14 -7.02 -7.98
CA VAL A 178 -15.21 -7.09 -6.52
C VAL A 178 -16.30 -8.06 -6.13
N ILE A 179 -15.95 -9.10 -5.39
CA ILE A 179 -16.81 -10.22 -5.05
C ILE A 179 -17.01 -10.26 -3.53
N GLY A 180 -18.18 -10.71 -3.10
CA GLY A 180 -18.48 -11.03 -1.72
C GLY A 180 -17.53 -12.05 -1.10
N ASP A 181 -17.61 -12.21 0.23
CA ASP A 181 -16.79 -13.21 0.91
C ASP A 181 -17.12 -14.61 0.39
N ARG A 182 -16.07 -15.37 0.13
CA ARG A 182 -16.16 -16.77 -0.28
C ARG A 182 -15.07 -17.58 0.41
N ILE A 183 -15.33 -18.88 0.53
CA ILE A 183 -14.38 -19.85 1.03
C ILE A 183 -14.18 -20.92 -0.05
N ALA A 184 -12.93 -21.30 -0.28
CA ALA A 184 -12.59 -22.50 -1.02
C ALA A 184 -12.45 -23.68 -0.06
N THR A 185 -13.07 -24.79 -0.43
CA THR A 185 -12.92 -26.09 0.22
C THR A 185 -12.19 -27.01 -0.73
N VAL A 186 -11.03 -27.51 -0.30
CA VAL A 186 -10.23 -28.48 -1.06
C VAL A 186 -10.35 -29.83 -0.41
N HIS A 187 -10.90 -30.78 -1.15
CA HIS A 187 -11.09 -32.16 -0.72
C HIS A 187 -9.76 -32.94 -0.74
N PRO A 188 -9.67 -34.11 -0.07
CA PRO A 188 -8.48 -34.95 -0.12
C PRO A 188 -8.10 -35.45 -1.53
N ASP A 189 -9.07 -35.53 -2.45
CA ASP A 189 -8.86 -35.85 -3.87
C ASP A 189 -8.52 -34.61 -4.72
N GLU A 190 -8.16 -33.49 -4.08
CA GLU A 190 -7.88 -32.18 -4.67
C GLU A 190 -9.03 -31.52 -5.43
N ARG A 191 -10.24 -32.09 -5.39
CA ARG A 191 -11.41 -31.36 -5.88
C ARG A 191 -11.56 -30.06 -5.09
N VAL A 192 -11.81 -28.98 -5.79
CA VAL A 192 -12.04 -27.66 -5.19
C VAL A 192 -13.51 -27.30 -5.34
N GLN A 193 -14.10 -26.77 -4.26
CA GLN A 193 -15.44 -26.22 -4.27
C GLN A 193 -15.41 -24.82 -3.67
N PHE A 194 -16.03 -23.86 -4.35
CA PHE A 194 -16.20 -22.51 -3.82
C PHE A 194 -17.59 -22.37 -3.21
N SER A 195 -17.67 -21.65 -2.10
CA SER A 195 -18.96 -21.19 -1.58
C SER A 195 -19.57 -20.13 -2.49
N ALA A 196 -20.89 -19.93 -2.37
CA ALA A 196 -21.53 -18.73 -2.91
C ALA A 196 -20.92 -17.47 -2.27
N ALA A 197 -20.89 -16.37 -3.02
CA ALA A 197 -20.45 -15.08 -2.52
C ALA A 197 -21.52 -14.47 -1.61
N THR A 198 -21.09 -13.94 -0.46
CA THR A 198 -21.98 -13.19 0.43
C THR A 198 -22.28 -11.79 -0.14
N PRO A 199 -23.50 -11.25 0.05
CA PRO A 199 -23.77 -9.86 -0.32
C PRO A 199 -22.90 -8.85 0.46
N PHE A 200 -22.60 -7.71 -0.16
CA PHE A 200 -21.90 -6.59 0.48
C PHE A 200 -22.47 -5.24 0.01
N HIS A 201 -22.43 -4.24 0.90
CA HIS A 201 -22.83 -2.85 0.60
C HIS A 201 -21.67 -1.98 0.10
N SER A 202 -20.47 -2.24 0.59
CA SER A 202 -19.25 -1.63 0.09
C SER A 202 -18.04 -2.48 0.45
N ARG A 203 -16.97 -2.39 -0.33
CA ARG A 203 -15.76 -3.16 -0.06
C ARG A 203 -14.48 -2.40 -0.42
N PRO A 204 -13.48 -2.31 0.46
CA PRO A 204 -12.18 -1.73 0.11
C PRO A 204 -11.54 -2.44 -1.07
N ILE A 205 -10.90 -1.69 -1.96
CA ILE A 205 -10.05 -2.23 -3.02
C ILE A 205 -8.61 -2.18 -2.51
N ARG A 206 -8.18 -3.29 -1.93
CA ARG A 206 -6.95 -3.40 -1.13
C ARG A 206 -6.29 -4.76 -1.40
N PHE A 207 -4.96 -4.82 -1.35
CA PHE A 207 -4.22 -6.04 -1.73
C PHE A 207 -4.42 -7.20 -0.76
N GLU A 208 -4.82 -6.93 0.48
CA GLU A 208 -5.23 -7.93 1.46
C GLU A 208 -6.46 -8.73 1.00
N TRP A 209 -7.29 -8.13 0.14
CA TRP A 209 -8.46 -8.76 -0.46
C TRP A 209 -8.20 -9.30 -1.86
N ALA A 210 -6.99 -9.18 -2.38
CA ALA A 210 -6.60 -9.66 -3.70
C ALA A 210 -5.94 -11.04 -3.62
N TYR A 211 -5.76 -11.69 -4.78
CA TYR A 211 -5.06 -12.98 -4.84
C TYR A 211 -3.67 -12.88 -4.20
N GLY A 212 -3.34 -13.84 -3.33
CA GLY A 212 -2.09 -13.87 -2.59
C GLY A 212 -2.22 -14.57 -1.24
N GLY A 213 -1.40 -14.16 -0.28
CA GLY A 213 -1.43 -14.66 1.09
C GLY A 213 -0.40 -15.75 1.35
N LEU A 214 -0.64 -16.56 2.38
CA LEU A 214 0.27 -17.61 2.84
C LEU A 214 -0.34 -18.98 2.62
N ASP A 215 0.39 -19.87 1.95
CA ASP A 215 0.10 -21.30 1.95
C ASP A 215 0.73 -21.92 3.21
N SER A 216 -0.11 -22.27 4.18
CA SER A 216 0.33 -22.88 5.45
C SER A 216 0.27 -24.41 5.44
N THR A 217 0.20 -25.05 4.28
CA THR A 217 0.05 -26.52 4.19
C THR A 217 1.34 -27.30 4.30
N GLY A 218 2.48 -26.66 4.01
CA GLY A 218 3.81 -27.22 4.24
C GLY A 218 4.30 -27.07 5.68
N THR A 219 5.46 -27.66 6.00
CA THR A 219 6.14 -27.50 7.29
C THR A 219 6.52 -26.04 7.57
N ILE A 220 6.85 -25.31 6.51
CA ILE A 220 7.15 -23.88 6.53
C ILE A 220 6.07 -23.18 5.70
N PRO A 221 5.33 -22.21 6.26
CA PRO A 221 4.38 -21.43 5.49
C PRO A 221 5.06 -20.74 4.31
N LEU A 222 4.49 -20.89 3.11
CA LEU A 222 4.99 -20.29 1.88
C LEU A 222 4.14 -19.07 1.53
N PRO A 223 4.62 -17.84 1.78
CA PRO A 223 3.96 -16.64 1.29
C PRO A 223 4.00 -16.56 -0.24
N CYS A 224 2.91 -16.08 -0.82
CA CYS A 224 2.81 -15.73 -2.22
C CYS A 224 3.82 -14.62 -2.54
N PRO A 225 4.80 -14.87 -3.42
CA PRO A 225 5.83 -13.88 -3.70
C PRO A 225 5.26 -12.60 -4.34
N SER A 226 4.14 -12.72 -5.07
CA SER A 226 3.49 -11.60 -5.75
C SER A 226 2.66 -10.71 -4.84
N ASN A 227 2.13 -11.25 -3.74
CA ASN A 227 1.29 -10.56 -2.77
C ASN A 227 1.17 -11.36 -1.47
N PRO A 228 2.12 -11.23 -0.53
CA PRO A 228 2.14 -12.05 0.68
C PRO A 228 1.02 -11.73 1.68
N VAL A 229 0.33 -10.60 1.53
CA VAL A 229 -0.75 -10.16 2.44
C VAL A 229 -2.15 -10.52 1.95
N GLY A 230 -2.28 -11.02 0.72
CA GLY A 230 -3.55 -11.34 0.09
C GLY A 230 -4.22 -12.62 0.61
N THR A 231 -5.12 -13.16 -0.20
CA THR A 231 -5.84 -14.41 0.08
C THR A 231 -5.99 -15.30 -1.16
N GLY A 232 -6.22 -16.60 -0.95
CA GLY A 232 -6.45 -17.56 -2.03
C GLY A 232 -5.20 -18.14 -2.70
N PHE A 233 -4.01 -17.97 -2.13
CA PHE A 233 -2.81 -18.68 -2.56
C PHE A 233 -2.72 -20.06 -1.91
N LEU A 234 -2.71 -21.10 -2.74
CA LEU A 234 -2.51 -22.49 -2.33
C LEU A 234 -1.73 -23.21 -3.42
N MET A 235 -0.59 -23.80 -3.07
CA MET A 235 0.26 -24.52 -4.00
C MET A 235 -0.13 -25.99 -4.09
N ARG A 236 0.06 -26.56 -5.27
CA ARG A 236 -0.02 -28.01 -5.44
C ARG A 236 1.15 -28.67 -4.71
N THR A 237 0.84 -29.62 -3.84
CA THR A 237 1.84 -30.43 -3.14
C THR A 237 2.02 -31.75 -3.87
N PRO A 238 3.25 -32.33 -3.95
CA PRO A 238 3.47 -33.62 -4.61
C PRO A 238 2.65 -34.76 -4.00
N THR A 239 2.36 -34.65 -2.70
CA THR A 239 1.47 -35.56 -1.99
C THR A 239 0.23 -34.77 -1.54
N PRO A 240 -0.97 -35.12 -2.02
CA PRO A 240 -2.20 -34.49 -1.57
C PRO A 240 -2.38 -34.63 -0.07
N SER A 241 -2.95 -33.60 0.57
CA SER A 241 -3.28 -33.68 1.98
C SER A 241 -4.39 -34.72 2.20
N PRO A 242 -4.27 -35.64 3.17
CA PRO A 242 -5.36 -36.56 3.51
C PRO A 242 -6.52 -35.85 4.23
N ARG A 243 -6.41 -34.54 4.47
CA ARG A 243 -7.40 -33.72 5.16
C ARG A 243 -7.99 -32.68 4.23
N TRP A 244 -9.22 -32.29 4.55
CA TRP A 244 -9.86 -31.15 3.94
C TRP A 244 -9.06 -29.87 4.26
N ARG A 245 -8.86 -29.03 3.26
CA ARG A 245 -8.24 -27.71 3.42
C ARG A 245 -9.28 -26.63 3.15
N TYR A 246 -9.15 -25.52 3.87
CA TYR A 246 -10.02 -24.36 3.74
C TYR A 246 -9.17 -23.13 3.51
N ALA A 247 -9.59 -22.27 2.59
CA ALA A 247 -8.92 -21.02 2.30
C ALA A 247 -9.95 -19.92 2.04
N VAL A 248 -9.67 -18.72 2.52
CA VAL A 248 -10.44 -17.54 2.13
C VAL A 248 -10.09 -17.22 0.68
N LEU A 249 -11.10 -16.96 -0.15
CA LEU A 249 -10.92 -16.56 -1.53
C LEU A 249 -10.73 -15.05 -1.64
N PRO A 250 -9.98 -14.57 -2.64
CA PRO A 250 -9.87 -13.15 -2.90
C PRO A 250 -11.24 -12.58 -3.24
N SER A 251 -11.41 -11.33 -2.87
CA SER A 251 -12.60 -10.53 -3.11
C SER A 251 -12.36 -9.40 -4.11
N VAL A 252 -11.10 -9.16 -4.49
CA VAL A 252 -10.71 -8.22 -5.53
C VAL A 252 -9.92 -9.01 -6.58
N GLU A 253 -10.49 -9.12 -7.78
CA GLU A 253 -9.94 -9.95 -8.85
C GLU A 253 -9.93 -9.19 -10.19
N PRO A 254 -9.05 -9.53 -11.14
CA PRO A 254 -9.11 -8.95 -12.47
C PRO A 254 -10.36 -9.46 -13.19
N ALA A 255 -11.16 -8.56 -13.78
CA ALA A 255 -12.48 -8.94 -14.32
C ALA A 255 -12.43 -9.98 -15.46
N LEU A 256 -11.31 -10.05 -16.18
CA LEU A 256 -11.11 -10.97 -17.30
C LEU A 256 -10.36 -12.26 -16.92
N ASN A 257 -9.95 -12.43 -15.66
CA ASN A 257 -9.19 -13.59 -15.21
C ASN A 257 -9.50 -13.95 -13.75
N LEU A 258 -10.78 -14.22 -13.49
CA LEU A 258 -11.24 -14.68 -12.18
C LEU A 258 -10.62 -16.02 -11.81
N LEU A 259 -10.43 -16.23 -10.52
CA LEU A 259 -10.07 -17.51 -9.95
C LEU A 259 -11.26 -18.46 -10.07
N THR A 260 -10.97 -19.67 -10.51
CA THR A 260 -11.96 -20.75 -10.65
C THR A 260 -11.51 -21.95 -9.83
N PRO A 261 -12.39 -22.91 -9.52
CA PRO A 261 -11.99 -24.14 -8.85
C PRO A 261 -10.82 -24.86 -9.53
N GLU A 262 -10.79 -24.86 -10.87
CA GLU A 262 -9.75 -25.52 -11.69
C GLU A 262 -8.40 -24.81 -11.59
N THR A 263 -8.41 -23.52 -11.29
CA THR A 263 -7.23 -22.66 -11.28
C THR A 263 -6.85 -22.15 -9.89
N PHE A 264 -7.57 -22.62 -8.86
CA PHE A 264 -7.38 -22.25 -7.45
C PHE A 264 -6.05 -22.74 -6.91
N ILE A 265 -5.74 -24.02 -7.15
CA ILE A 265 -4.49 -24.64 -6.75
C ILE A 265 -3.43 -24.25 -7.78
N ALA A 266 -2.48 -23.41 -7.38
CA ALA A 266 -1.38 -22.98 -8.21
C ALA A 266 -0.43 -24.14 -8.53
N ASP A 267 0.22 -24.05 -9.69
CA ASP A 267 1.28 -24.98 -10.11
C ASP A 267 2.48 -24.93 -9.17
N SER A 268 3.48 -25.80 -9.37
CA SER A 268 4.61 -25.97 -8.45
C SER A 268 5.60 -24.80 -8.37
N ASP A 269 5.53 -23.80 -9.25
CA ASP A 269 6.43 -22.63 -9.22
C ASP A 269 5.73 -21.40 -8.63
N PRO A 270 6.05 -20.98 -7.39
CA PRO A 270 5.40 -19.85 -6.75
C PRO A 270 5.75 -18.51 -7.40
N LEU A 271 6.83 -18.41 -8.19
CA LEU A 271 7.13 -17.20 -8.97
C LEU A 271 6.15 -16.98 -10.13
N ARG A 272 5.40 -18.02 -10.51
CA ARG A 272 4.34 -17.95 -11.52
C ARG A 272 2.96 -17.70 -10.91
N ALA A 273 2.90 -17.43 -9.61
CA ALA A 273 1.68 -17.04 -8.92
C ALA A 273 1.04 -15.80 -9.60
N ARG A 274 -0.29 -15.76 -9.61
CA ARG A 274 -1.04 -14.66 -10.25
C ARG A 274 -0.65 -13.31 -9.64
N ALA A 275 -0.62 -12.28 -10.47
CA ALA A 275 -0.46 -10.92 -9.99
C ALA A 275 -1.69 -10.48 -9.17
N PRO A 276 -1.50 -9.74 -8.07
CA PRO A 276 -2.63 -9.23 -7.30
C PRO A 276 -3.39 -8.16 -8.09
N ALA A 277 -4.72 -8.15 -7.94
CA ALA A 277 -5.59 -7.11 -8.49
C ALA A 277 -5.78 -5.96 -7.49
N GLY A 278 -5.78 -4.74 -7.98
CA GLY A 278 -6.03 -3.55 -7.17
C GLY A 278 -5.76 -2.27 -7.96
N PHE A 279 -5.96 -1.13 -7.31
CA PHE A 279 -5.56 0.18 -7.84
C PHE A 279 -4.51 0.88 -6.95
N GLY A 280 -4.03 0.19 -5.91
CA GLY A 280 -3.09 0.69 -4.91
C GLY A 280 -1.62 0.57 -5.31
N TRP A 281 -0.73 0.84 -4.35
CA TRP A 281 0.71 0.70 -4.48
C TRP A 281 1.16 -0.75 -4.37
N VAL A 282 1.71 -1.30 -5.46
CA VAL A 282 2.42 -2.58 -5.41
C VAL A 282 3.71 -2.37 -4.64
N SER A 283 3.95 -3.16 -3.59
CA SER A 283 5.14 -3.01 -2.75
C SER A 283 6.42 -3.26 -3.56
N PRO A 284 7.50 -2.48 -3.34
CA PRO A 284 8.79 -2.73 -3.97
C PRO A 284 9.43 -4.06 -3.52
N LEU A 285 8.93 -4.67 -2.44
CA LEU A 285 9.42 -5.94 -1.88
C LEU A 285 8.70 -7.19 -2.43
N TRP A 286 7.70 -7.00 -3.28
CA TRP A 286 6.94 -8.10 -3.90
C TRP A 286 7.43 -8.39 -5.30
N ALA A 287 7.27 -9.64 -5.76
CA ALA A 287 7.79 -10.15 -7.02
C ALA A 287 7.60 -9.21 -8.23
N PRO A 288 6.43 -8.58 -8.47
CA PRO A 288 6.18 -7.81 -9.68
C PRO A 288 7.12 -6.62 -9.85
N ARG A 289 7.57 -6.03 -8.74
CA ARG A 289 8.55 -4.94 -8.75
C ARG A 289 9.94 -5.46 -8.44
N LEU A 290 10.04 -6.33 -7.44
CA LEU A 290 11.30 -6.83 -6.96
C LEU A 290 12.10 -7.53 -8.06
N LEU A 291 11.48 -8.36 -8.90
CA LEU A 291 12.18 -9.08 -9.96
C LEU A 291 12.67 -8.16 -11.10
N THR A 292 12.26 -6.89 -11.12
CA THR A 292 12.72 -5.90 -12.13
C THR A 292 14.00 -5.16 -11.73
N ARG A 293 14.56 -5.47 -10.55
CA ARG A 293 15.83 -4.95 -10.04
C ARG A 293 16.52 -6.06 -9.25
N GLY A 294 17.85 -6.04 -9.11
CA GLY A 294 18.46 -6.80 -8.01
C GLY A 294 17.78 -6.46 -6.67
N MET A 295 17.43 -7.51 -5.92
CA MET A 295 16.73 -7.46 -4.63
C MET A 295 17.37 -6.44 -3.65
N PRO A 296 16.62 -5.51 -3.02
CA PRO A 296 17.14 -4.66 -1.96
C PRO A 296 17.41 -5.51 -0.70
N ALA A 297 18.31 -5.07 0.19
CA ALA A 297 18.77 -5.91 1.30
C ALA A 297 17.66 -6.30 2.27
N ASP A 298 16.68 -5.41 2.47
CA ASP A 298 15.51 -5.65 3.30
C ASP A 298 14.60 -6.76 2.74
N GLY A 299 14.62 -6.98 1.42
CA GLY A 299 13.99 -8.14 0.77
C GLY A 299 14.80 -9.42 0.85
N LEU A 300 16.14 -9.33 1.01
CA LEU A 300 17.04 -10.48 0.89
C LEU A 300 16.70 -11.60 1.88
N GLY A 301 16.48 -11.25 3.14
CA GLY A 301 16.17 -12.24 4.19
C GLY A 301 14.87 -13.00 3.91
N PHE A 302 13.80 -12.28 3.58
CA PHE A 302 12.50 -12.88 3.26
C PHE A 302 12.59 -13.80 2.05
N TRP A 303 13.23 -13.38 0.97
CA TRP A 303 13.30 -14.15 -0.27
C TRP A 303 14.30 -15.31 -0.23
N SER A 304 15.39 -15.17 0.54
CA SER A 304 16.32 -16.29 0.79
C SER A 304 15.62 -17.42 1.55
N LEU A 305 14.65 -17.10 2.41
CA LEU A 305 13.80 -18.11 3.07
C LEU A 305 12.85 -18.81 2.08
N LEU A 306 12.32 -18.09 1.09
CA LEU A 306 11.39 -18.66 0.10
C LEU A 306 12.08 -19.50 -0.97
N PHE A 307 13.32 -19.15 -1.30
CA PHE A 307 14.06 -19.76 -2.40
C PHE A 307 15.52 -20.09 -2.00
N PRO A 308 15.73 -20.93 -0.95
CA PRO A 308 17.08 -21.24 -0.46
C PRO A 308 17.96 -21.91 -1.53
N GLU A 309 17.34 -22.64 -2.46
CA GLU A 309 18.01 -23.36 -3.56
C GLU A 309 18.19 -22.53 -4.84
N ARG A 310 17.73 -21.26 -4.86
CA ARG A 310 17.87 -20.36 -6.02
C ARG A 310 18.53 -19.05 -5.61
N PRO A 311 19.84 -19.08 -5.29
CA PRO A 311 20.59 -17.88 -4.93
C PRO A 311 20.58 -16.82 -6.05
N GLU A 312 20.34 -17.22 -7.31
CA GLU A 312 20.13 -16.30 -8.45
C GLU A 312 18.86 -15.44 -8.33
N VAL A 313 17.84 -15.86 -7.57
CA VAL A 313 16.66 -15.01 -7.28
C VAL A 313 17.05 -13.89 -6.29
N GLY A 314 18.04 -14.12 -5.43
CA GLY A 314 18.73 -13.08 -4.64
C GLY A 314 19.91 -12.42 -5.39
N GLY A 315 20.21 -12.88 -6.61
CA GLY A 315 21.30 -12.41 -7.45
C GLY A 315 20.92 -11.11 -8.16
N VAL A 316 21.78 -10.11 -8.01
CA VAL A 316 21.57 -8.74 -8.50
C VAL A 316 21.52 -8.70 -10.04
N SER A 317 20.33 -8.60 -10.63
CA SER A 317 20.21 -8.07 -12.00
C SER A 317 20.58 -6.58 -11.96
N ARG A 318 21.75 -6.25 -12.52
CA ARG A 318 22.35 -4.91 -12.52
C ARG A 318 21.78 -3.98 -13.59
N GLU A 319 20.86 -4.44 -14.43
CA GLU A 319 20.22 -3.60 -15.43
C GLU A 319 18.98 -2.93 -14.84
N ARG A 320 19.19 -1.69 -14.43
CA ARG A 320 18.18 -0.77 -13.90
C ARG A 320 17.11 -0.54 -14.96
N LEU A 321 16.02 -1.29 -14.92
CA LEU A 321 14.82 -0.95 -15.67
C LEU A 321 14.05 0.11 -14.88
N GLY A 322 13.68 1.22 -15.53
CA GLY A 322 12.89 2.29 -14.92
C GLY A 322 11.55 1.83 -14.34
N SER A 323 11.11 0.61 -14.69
CA SER A 323 9.89 -0.03 -14.18
C SER A 323 9.92 -0.34 -12.68
N PHE A 324 11.09 -0.53 -12.04
CA PHE A 324 11.16 -0.76 -10.58
C PHE A 324 10.55 0.40 -9.78
N HIS A 325 10.76 1.63 -10.27
CA HIS A 325 10.25 2.83 -9.62
C HIS A 325 8.76 3.06 -9.89
N GLN A 326 8.11 2.20 -10.68
CA GLN A 326 6.66 2.24 -10.90
C GLN A 326 5.96 1.42 -9.82
N GLY A 327 5.11 2.09 -9.06
CA GLY A 327 4.37 1.54 -7.95
C GLY A 327 2.91 1.23 -8.27
N ALA A 328 2.31 1.82 -9.31
CA ALA A 328 0.96 1.47 -9.71
C ALA A 328 0.90 0.07 -10.35
N VAL A 329 -0.28 -0.54 -10.38
CA VAL A 329 -0.49 -1.80 -11.10
C VAL A 329 -0.28 -1.64 -12.62
N PRO A 330 0.10 -2.70 -13.34
CA PRO A 330 0.14 -2.66 -14.80
C PRO A 330 -1.18 -2.16 -15.40
N GLY A 331 -1.09 -1.27 -16.40
CA GLY A 331 -2.26 -0.59 -16.98
C GLY A 331 -2.61 0.76 -16.35
N LEU A 332 -2.08 1.07 -15.16
CA LEU A 332 -2.15 2.39 -14.53
C LEU A 332 -0.78 3.08 -14.40
N GLN A 333 0.23 2.55 -15.10
CA GLN A 333 1.52 3.20 -15.32
C GLN A 333 1.48 3.81 -16.73
N LEU A 334 1.27 5.12 -16.84
CA LEU A 334 0.87 5.78 -18.10
C LEU A 334 1.73 7.02 -18.38
N PRO A 335 2.07 7.33 -19.65
CA PRO A 335 2.83 8.52 -20.00
C PRO A 335 1.91 9.75 -20.00
N LEU A 336 1.58 10.25 -18.80
CA LEU A 336 0.64 11.37 -18.66
C LEU A 336 1.33 12.72 -18.86
N GLU A 337 0.62 13.61 -19.53
CA GLU A 337 0.97 15.02 -19.70
C GLU A 337 0.32 15.90 -18.62
N GLY A 338 -0.56 15.36 -17.78
CA GLY A 338 -1.16 16.08 -16.66
C GLY A 338 -2.42 16.89 -17.04
N HIS A 339 -3.07 16.55 -18.15
CA HIS A 339 -4.34 17.15 -18.56
C HIS A 339 -5.36 16.07 -18.96
N GLU A 340 -5.20 14.86 -18.46
CA GLU A 340 -6.08 13.73 -18.75
C GLU A 340 -7.31 13.71 -17.84
N ARG A 341 -8.43 13.24 -18.41
CA ARG A 341 -9.62 12.88 -17.64
C ARG A 341 -9.43 11.51 -17.01
N ILE A 342 -9.87 11.37 -15.78
CA ILE A 342 -9.90 10.10 -15.07
C ILE A 342 -11.37 9.77 -14.80
N HIS A 343 -11.82 8.64 -15.34
CA HIS A 343 -13.15 8.09 -15.14
C HIS A 343 -13.07 6.95 -14.13
N LEU A 344 -13.94 7.00 -13.13
CA LEU A 344 -13.98 6.08 -12.01
C LEU A 344 -15.39 5.49 -11.90
N THR A 345 -15.52 4.20 -12.20
CA THR A 345 -16.81 3.48 -12.21
C THR A 345 -17.03 2.74 -10.90
N HIS A 346 -18.14 3.02 -10.22
CA HIS A 346 -18.58 2.38 -8.97
C HIS A 346 -17.58 2.50 -7.80
N LEU A 347 -16.75 3.55 -7.82
CA LEU A 347 -15.75 3.84 -6.80
C LEU A 347 -16.15 4.96 -5.83
N HIS A 348 -17.29 5.61 -6.07
CA HIS A 348 -17.79 6.70 -5.23
C HIS A 348 -19.12 6.29 -4.56
N PRO A 349 -19.35 6.66 -3.28
CA PRO A 349 -20.53 6.20 -2.52
C PRO A 349 -21.88 6.60 -3.13
N THR A 350 -21.94 7.74 -3.82
CA THR A 350 -23.19 8.28 -4.37
C THR A 350 -23.19 8.43 -5.89
N MET A 351 -22.05 8.26 -6.56
CA MET A 351 -21.92 8.48 -8.00
C MET A 351 -21.50 7.18 -8.67
N ARG A 352 -22.29 6.72 -9.64
CA ARG A 352 -21.94 5.54 -10.44
C ARG A 352 -20.69 5.79 -11.28
N GLU A 353 -20.56 7.00 -11.80
CA GLU A 353 -19.42 7.47 -12.58
C GLU A 353 -18.92 8.76 -11.96
N LEU A 354 -17.69 8.74 -11.45
CA LEU A 354 -16.97 9.95 -11.06
C LEU A 354 -15.95 10.25 -12.14
N VAL A 355 -16.12 11.39 -12.81
CA VAL A 355 -15.14 11.90 -13.77
C VAL A 355 -14.41 13.08 -13.13
N VAL A 356 -13.09 13.08 -13.16
CA VAL A 356 -12.25 14.20 -12.70
C VAL A 356 -11.21 14.51 -13.75
N GLN A 357 -10.73 15.75 -13.78
CA GLN A 357 -9.77 16.22 -14.77
C GLN A 357 -8.48 16.67 -14.08
N LEU A 358 -7.33 16.15 -14.50
CA LEU A 358 -6.04 16.55 -13.96
C LEU A 358 -5.80 18.07 -14.15
N PRO A 359 -5.12 18.73 -13.20
CA PRO A 359 -4.85 20.15 -13.27
C PRO A 359 -3.84 20.46 -14.38
N ILE A 360 -4.14 21.44 -15.22
CA ILE A 360 -3.27 21.86 -16.34
C ILE A 360 -1.96 22.48 -15.83
N GLU A 361 -1.99 23.08 -14.64
CA GLU A 361 -0.84 23.75 -14.05
C GLU A 361 0.25 22.76 -13.62
N ARG A 362 1.49 23.01 -14.08
CA ARG A 362 2.68 22.27 -13.68
C ARG A 362 3.58 23.17 -12.83
N PRO A 363 4.24 22.63 -11.78
CA PRO A 363 5.20 23.40 -11.01
C PRO A 363 6.40 23.81 -11.88
N ASN A 364 6.81 25.07 -11.77
CA ASN A 364 8.03 25.61 -12.35
C ASN A 364 9.10 25.67 -11.26
N LEU A 365 10.05 24.72 -11.30
CA LEU A 365 11.19 24.71 -10.40
C LEU A 365 12.40 25.38 -11.06
N ARG A 366 12.95 26.39 -10.38
CA ARG A 366 14.23 27.01 -10.73
C ARG A 366 15.24 26.79 -9.61
N VAL A 367 16.45 26.37 -9.98
CA VAL A 367 17.56 26.08 -9.08
C VAL A 367 18.74 26.96 -9.47
N ARG A 368 19.44 27.47 -8.46
CA ARG A 368 20.69 28.22 -8.60
C ARG A 368 21.66 27.75 -7.54
N ALA A 369 22.92 27.55 -7.91
CA ALA A 369 24.01 27.31 -6.96
C ALA A 369 25.07 28.40 -7.12
N GLY A 370 25.48 29.01 -5.99
CA GLY A 370 26.36 30.16 -5.99
C GLY A 370 25.79 31.35 -6.77
N ASP A 371 26.63 31.98 -7.59
CA ASP A 371 26.30 33.16 -8.39
C ASP A 371 25.81 32.83 -9.81
N ASP A 372 25.68 31.56 -10.16
CA ASP A 372 25.23 31.15 -11.50
C ASP A 372 23.81 31.68 -11.81
N PRO A 373 23.46 31.90 -13.08
CA PRO A 373 22.08 32.19 -13.44
C PRO A 373 21.12 31.05 -13.00
N PRO A 374 19.89 31.34 -12.51
CA PRO A 374 18.95 30.29 -12.13
C PRO A 374 18.52 29.44 -13.33
N ALA A 375 18.80 28.14 -13.26
CA ALA A 375 18.43 27.14 -14.25
C ALA A 375 17.04 26.57 -13.95
N SER A 376 16.27 26.25 -15.00
CA SER A 376 14.99 25.54 -14.87
C SER A 376 15.24 24.03 -14.77
N VAL A 377 14.52 23.36 -13.89
CA VAL A 377 14.55 21.90 -13.77
C VAL A 377 13.36 21.31 -14.51
N ALA A 378 13.61 20.40 -15.44
CA ALA A 378 12.55 19.66 -16.11
C ALA A 378 11.90 18.70 -15.12
N LEU A 379 10.62 18.93 -14.83
CA LEU A 379 9.81 18.12 -13.94
C LEU A 379 8.83 17.25 -14.75
N SER A 380 8.82 15.94 -14.52
CA SER A 380 7.83 15.01 -15.04
C SER A 380 6.82 14.62 -13.96
N LEU A 381 5.56 14.43 -14.34
CA LEU A 381 4.54 13.95 -13.40
C LEU A 381 4.82 12.47 -13.08
N ALA A 382 5.21 12.20 -11.84
CA ALA A 382 5.60 10.87 -11.39
C ALA A 382 4.42 10.10 -10.80
N THR A 383 3.55 10.78 -10.05
CA THR A 383 2.44 10.13 -9.33
C THR A 383 1.18 10.99 -9.39
N VAL A 384 0.05 10.34 -9.65
CA VAL A 384 -1.31 10.81 -9.37
C VAL A 384 -1.90 9.85 -8.35
N HIS A 385 -2.11 10.31 -7.11
CA HIS A 385 -2.76 9.52 -6.07
C HIS A 385 -4.15 10.09 -5.76
N LEU A 386 -5.20 9.31 -6.01
CA LEU A 386 -6.59 9.68 -5.77
C LEU A 386 -7.11 9.00 -4.50
N GLN A 387 -7.67 9.80 -3.59
CA GLN A 387 -8.24 9.34 -2.32
C GLN A 387 -9.74 9.61 -2.34
N ILE A 388 -10.51 8.67 -2.87
CA ILE A 388 -11.90 8.91 -3.30
C ILE A 388 -12.80 9.26 -2.13
N ASP A 389 -12.72 8.49 -1.03
CA ASP A 389 -13.51 8.73 0.18
C ASP A 389 -13.19 10.09 0.84
N ARG A 390 -11.98 10.62 0.61
CA ARG A 390 -11.55 11.93 1.13
C ARG A 390 -11.87 13.08 0.17
N GLY A 391 -12.31 12.79 -1.05
CA GLY A 391 -12.51 13.80 -2.09
C GLY A 391 -11.21 14.56 -2.43
N ALA A 392 -10.05 13.89 -2.32
CA ALA A 392 -8.74 14.51 -2.45
C ALA A 392 -7.84 13.80 -3.46
N ALA A 393 -6.88 14.52 -3.99
CA ALA A 393 -5.79 13.98 -4.79
C ALA A 393 -4.45 14.60 -4.39
N THR A 394 -3.37 13.86 -4.57
CA THR A 394 -2.02 14.41 -4.55
C THR A 394 -1.28 14.09 -5.82
N LEU A 395 -0.62 15.09 -6.39
CA LEU A 395 0.26 14.93 -7.54
C LEU A 395 1.70 15.18 -7.11
N VAL A 396 2.60 14.33 -7.60
CA VAL A 396 4.04 14.43 -7.35
C VAL A 396 4.76 14.56 -8.67
N TRP A 397 5.54 15.62 -8.82
CA TRP A 397 6.44 15.81 -9.95
C TRP A 397 7.88 15.58 -9.52
N ARG A 398 8.66 14.91 -10.37
CA ARG A 398 10.06 14.62 -10.11
C ARG A 398 10.95 15.16 -11.22
N GLY A 399 12.14 15.58 -10.87
CA GLY A 399 13.14 16.04 -11.84
C GLY A 399 14.55 15.91 -11.31
N THR A 400 15.50 16.07 -12.23
CA THR A 400 16.92 15.99 -11.93
C THR A 400 17.60 17.26 -12.40
N TRP A 401 18.46 17.82 -11.56
CA TRP A 401 19.40 18.85 -11.95
C TRP A 401 20.81 18.31 -11.75
N SER A 402 21.55 18.21 -12.85
CA SER A 402 22.95 17.82 -12.83
C SER A 402 23.81 19.05 -13.03
N ARG A 403 24.79 19.24 -12.14
CA ARG A 403 25.83 20.25 -12.29
C ARG A 403 27.18 19.54 -12.47
N PRO A 404 27.66 19.40 -13.71
CA PRO A 404 28.99 18.87 -13.95
C PRO A 404 30.05 19.69 -13.20
N GLY A 405 30.92 19.03 -12.43
CA GLY A 405 32.05 19.68 -11.73
C GLY A 405 31.72 20.32 -10.38
N ALA A 406 30.53 20.10 -9.81
CA ALA A 406 30.25 20.50 -8.43
C ALA A 406 31.15 19.72 -7.45
N ASP A 407 31.77 20.43 -6.51
CA ASP A 407 32.56 19.79 -5.45
C ASP A 407 31.61 19.11 -4.45
N PRO A 408 31.67 17.77 -4.33
CA PRO A 408 30.81 17.01 -3.42
C PRO A 408 30.97 17.38 -1.94
N ASP A 409 32.13 17.91 -1.56
CA ASP A 409 32.50 18.21 -0.17
C ASP A 409 32.31 19.69 0.18
N ARG A 410 31.87 20.52 -0.78
CA ARG A 410 31.55 21.94 -0.59
C ARG A 410 30.12 22.23 -1.06
N PRO A 411 29.10 22.02 -0.22
CA PRO A 411 27.75 22.39 -0.56
C PRO A 411 27.66 23.92 -0.74
N GLU A 412 27.57 24.36 -1.99
CA GLU A 412 27.26 25.75 -2.32
C GLU A 412 25.85 26.09 -1.82
N ALA A 413 25.59 27.37 -1.56
CA ALA A 413 24.24 27.82 -1.24
C ALA A 413 23.32 27.57 -2.45
N ILE A 414 22.42 26.59 -2.32
CA ILE A 414 21.41 26.28 -3.32
C ILE A 414 20.17 27.11 -3.02
N TRP A 415 19.77 27.93 -3.99
CA TRP A 415 18.54 28.69 -3.94
C TRP A 415 17.52 28.09 -4.89
N MET A 416 16.28 28.04 -4.44
CA MET A 416 15.20 27.43 -5.21
C MET A 416 13.96 28.32 -5.22
N LYS A 417 13.27 28.28 -6.34
CA LYS A 417 11.93 28.85 -6.48
C LYS A 417 10.99 27.85 -7.12
N VAL A 418 9.80 27.69 -6.53
CA VAL A 418 8.67 26.97 -7.14
C VAL A 418 7.57 28.00 -7.41
N ASP A 419 7.16 28.11 -8.67
CA ASP A 419 6.15 29.09 -9.14
C ASP A 419 6.43 30.52 -8.65
N GLY A 420 7.68 30.95 -8.82
CA GLY A 420 8.14 32.30 -8.47
C GLY A 420 8.39 32.54 -6.97
N ARG A 421 8.01 31.60 -6.09
CA ARG A 421 8.16 31.73 -4.64
C ARG A 421 9.47 31.11 -4.16
N ARG A 422 10.26 31.87 -3.40
CA ARG A 422 11.50 31.38 -2.78
C ARG A 422 11.15 30.37 -1.70
N LEU A 423 11.76 29.20 -1.78
CA LEU A 423 11.64 28.19 -0.74
C LEU A 423 12.73 28.39 0.31
N PRO A 424 12.50 27.93 1.56
CA PRO A 424 13.59 27.82 2.52
C PRO A 424 14.73 26.97 1.91
N PRO A 425 15.98 27.19 2.33
CA PRO A 425 17.06 26.29 1.97
C PRO A 425 16.62 24.86 2.32
N PRO A 426 16.95 23.87 1.47
CA PRO A 426 16.52 22.52 1.74
C PRO A 426 17.04 22.08 3.10
N GLU A 427 16.19 21.44 3.88
CA GLU A 427 16.67 20.54 4.91
C GLU A 427 17.39 19.42 4.17
N TRP A 428 18.71 19.53 4.09
CA TRP A 428 19.54 18.41 3.70
C TRP A 428 19.12 17.27 4.61
N GLY A 429 18.66 16.14 4.06
CA GLY A 429 18.52 14.93 4.85
C GLY A 429 19.88 14.67 5.47
N THR A 430 20.04 15.07 6.73
CA THR A 430 21.34 15.17 7.38
C THR A 430 21.90 13.76 7.48
N ASP A 431 23.08 13.60 6.89
CA ASP A 431 24.04 12.53 7.12
C ASP A 431 23.53 11.10 6.92
N ARG A 432 23.46 10.70 5.65
CA ARG A 432 24.23 9.57 5.07
C ARG A 432 23.82 9.37 3.61
N PRO A 433 24.71 8.84 2.75
CA PRO A 433 24.25 8.21 1.52
C PRO A 433 23.17 7.20 1.90
N PHE A 434 21.99 7.28 1.27
CA PHE A 434 20.98 6.24 1.38
C PHE A 434 21.65 4.92 0.97
N ASN A 435 22.06 4.15 1.97
CA ASN A 435 22.55 2.79 1.79
C ASN A 435 21.34 1.89 2.03
N PRO A 436 20.62 1.46 0.98
CA PRO A 436 19.50 0.54 1.13
C PRO A 436 19.92 -0.83 1.69
N LEU A 437 21.22 -1.04 1.95
CA LEU A 437 21.80 -2.28 2.48
C LEU A 437 22.18 -2.23 3.97
N ALA A 438 21.97 -1.11 4.68
CA ALA A 438 22.28 -1.03 6.10
C ALA A 438 21.09 -1.54 6.94
N PRO A 439 21.25 -2.60 7.76
CA PRO A 439 20.19 -2.99 8.70
C PRO A 439 19.94 -1.86 9.70
N PRO A 440 18.70 -1.68 10.18
CA PRO A 440 18.40 -0.68 11.19
C PRO A 440 19.25 -0.97 12.44
N ARG A 441 20.09 -0.01 12.83
CA ARG A 441 20.77 -0.10 14.12
C ARG A 441 19.74 0.26 15.18
N VAL A 442 19.37 -0.72 16.01
CA VAL A 442 18.77 -0.47 17.32
C VAL A 442 19.82 0.30 18.13
N GLU A 443 19.57 1.57 18.42
CA GLU A 443 20.33 2.27 19.46
C GLU A 443 20.00 1.60 20.80
N VAL A 444 20.82 0.62 21.17
CA VAL A 444 20.87 0.14 22.54
C VAL A 444 21.49 1.29 23.34
N GLY A 445 20.64 2.04 24.03
CA GLY A 445 21.07 3.06 24.97
C GLY A 445 22.05 2.45 25.97
N ALA A 446 23.33 2.78 25.82
CA ALA A 446 24.36 2.41 26.77
C ALA A 446 24.19 3.29 28.03
N SER A 447 23.29 2.88 28.93
CA SER A 447 23.37 3.32 30.32
C SER A 447 24.46 2.49 31.01
N ALA A 448 25.67 3.05 31.07
CA ALA A 448 26.70 2.51 31.96
C ALA A 448 26.21 2.66 33.42
N PRO A 449 26.27 1.60 34.26
CA PRO A 449 25.95 1.73 35.67
C PRO A 449 27.04 2.55 36.37
N ARG A 450 26.64 3.62 37.05
CA ARG A 450 27.50 4.32 38.02
C ARG A 450 27.82 3.35 39.15
N SER A 451 29.10 3.02 39.30
CA SER A 451 29.64 2.36 40.49
C SER A 451 29.41 3.24 41.71
N VAL A 452 28.72 2.70 42.71
CA VAL A 452 28.70 3.21 44.08
C VAL A 452 29.83 2.50 44.83
N GLN A 453 30.84 3.27 45.23
CA GLN A 453 31.62 3.06 46.46
C GLN A 453 31.86 4.42 47.07
#